data_AF-A0A1F0Q1U4-F1
#
_entry.id   AF-A0A1F0Q1U4-F1
#
_cell.length_a   1.000
_cell.length_b   1.000
_cell.length_c   1.000
_cell.angle_alpha   90.00
_cell.angle_beta   90.00
_cell.angle_gamma   90.00
#
_symmetry.space_group_name_H-M   'P 1'
#
loop_
_entity.id
_entity.type
_entity.pdbx_description
1 polymer ?
#
loop_
_entity_poly.entity_id
_entity_poly.type
_entity_poly.pdbx_seq_one_letter_code
_entity_poly.pdbx_strand_id
1 'polypeptide(L)'
;MMQAVRQDAAENKQAIVAAARQLLISEGPGVSMRSIAKKAGVGVATVSRHFPERLSLLDAVTGAEVAHIKEEVDSHLQGFDEDPEGTWRDIIHRIASLNFAAVVQAVAAEVNTASFSDDDVQEIAAQRKAELKSIYQPIIEPARQAGLCPESLTPLELHIGIGLITRPLPRTPVSADYLSGIQAQLIDTLLDGLKAQARAN
;
A
#
# COMPACT_ATOMS: atom_id res chain seq x y z
N MET A 1 -20.81 -27.17 -13.62
CA MET A 1 -20.83 -25.86 -14.33
C MET A 1 -20.77 -24.66 -13.39
N MET A 2 -21.52 -24.60 -12.29
CA MET A 2 -21.58 -23.40 -11.42
C MET A 2 -20.27 -23.07 -10.67
N GLN A 3 -19.41 -24.05 -10.39
CA GLN A 3 -18.09 -23.82 -9.76
C GLN A 3 -17.07 -23.21 -10.73
N ALA A 4 -17.01 -23.69 -11.98
CA ALA A 4 -16.11 -23.16 -13.01
C ALA A 4 -16.38 -21.67 -13.30
N VAL A 5 -17.66 -21.28 -13.46
CA VAL A 5 -18.03 -19.88 -13.70
C VAL A 5 -17.68 -18.96 -12.51
N ARG A 6 -17.77 -19.46 -11.27
CA ARG A 6 -17.37 -18.71 -10.07
C ARG A 6 -15.86 -18.56 -9.97
N GLN A 7 -15.12 -19.61 -10.34
CA GLN A 7 -13.67 -19.59 -10.40
C GLN A 7 -13.20 -18.57 -11.46
N ASP A 8 -13.76 -18.63 -12.67
CA ASP A 8 -13.46 -17.66 -13.73
C ASP A 8 -13.78 -16.22 -13.29
N ALA A 9 -14.87 -16.00 -12.56
CA ALA A 9 -15.23 -14.69 -12.03
C ALA A 9 -14.25 -14.18 -10.97
N ALA A 10 -13.74 -15.06 -10.10
CA ALA A 10 -12.75 -14.70 -9.08
C ALA A 10 -11.38 -14.40 -9.71
N GLU A 11 -10.94 -15.23 -10.67
CA GLU A 11 -9.70 -15.05 -11.42
C GLU A 11 -9.74 -13.75 -12.23
N ASN A 12 -10.86 -13.45 -12.91
CA ASN A 12 -11.04 -12.19 -13.60
C ASN A 12 -10.97 -10.99 -12.66
N LYS A 13 -11.60 -11.06 -11.48
CA LYS A 13 -11.54 -9.98 -10.49
C LYS A 13 -10.09 -9.74 -10.05
N GLN A 14 -9.34 -10.80 -9.75
CA GLN A 14 -7.93 -10.71 -9.36
C GLN A 14 -7.06 -10.13 -10.49
N ALA A 15 -7.26 -10.58 -11.73
CA ALA A 15 -6.54 -10.06 -12.89
C ALA A 15 -6.79 -8.56 -13.10
N ILE A 16 -8.04 -8.11 -12.93
CA ILE A 16 -8.40 -6.69 -13.03
C ILE A 16 -7.70 -5.88 -11.94
N VAL A 17 -7.74 -6.33 -10.68
CA VAL A 17 -7.11 -5.64 -9.54
C VAL A 17 -5.60 -5.55 -9.73
N ALA A 18 -4.94 -6.65 -10.12
CA ALA A 18 -3.51 -6.68 -10.40
C ALA A 18 -3.11 -5.74 -11.55
N ALA A 19 -3.89 -5.73 -12.64
CA ALA A 19 -3.68 -4.83 -13.77
C ALA A 19 -3.86 -3.36 -13.37
N ALA A 20 -4.89 -3.06 -12.57
CA ALA A 20 -5.13 -1.71 -12.06
C ALA A 20 -3.97 -1.24 -11.19
N ARG A 21 -3.53 -2.06 -10.22
CA ARG A 21 -2.36 -1.76 -9.37
C ARG A 21 -1.13 -1.41 -10.20
N GLN A 22 -0.77 -2.28 -11.15
CA GLN A 22 0.41 -2.08 -12.00
C GLN A 22 0.34 -0.75 -12.77
N LEU A 23 -0.79 -0.47 -13.40
CA LEU A 23 -0.96 0.76 -14.18
C LEU A 23 -0.98 2.00 -13.29
N LEU A 24 -1.59 1.95 -12.11
CA LEU A 24 -1.58 3.08 -11.18
C LEU A 24 -0.16 3.41 -10.71
N ILE A 25 0.67 2.39 -10.45
CA ILE A 25 2.08 2.57 -10.07
C ILE A 25 2.89 3.14 -11.26
N SER A 26 2.70 2.63 -12.47
CA SER A 26 3.53 3.01 -13.62
C SER A 26 3.09 4.27 -14.36
N GLU A 27 1.78 4.53 -14.42
CA GLU A 27 1.17 5.61 -15.23
C GLU A 27 0.42 6.65 -14.38
N GLY A 28 0.18 6.36 -13.10
CA GLY A 28 -0.45 7.29 -12.15
C GLY A 28 -1.98 7.24 -12.13
N PRO A 29 -2.63 8.21 -11.45
CA PRO A 29 -4.06 8.16 -11.12
C PRO A 29 -4.99 8.30 -12.34
N GLY A 30 -4.49 8.81 -13.47
CA GLY A 30 -5.28 9.09 -14.69
C GLY A 30 -5.60 7.86 -15.56
N VAL A 31 -5.19 6.66 -15.16
CA VAL A 31 -5.38 5.43 -15.96
C VAL A 31 -6.86 5.14 -16.19
N SER A 32 -7.26 4.94 -17.45
CA SER A 32 -8.66 4.62 -17.79
C SER A 32 -9.07 3.18 -17.48
N MET A 33 -10.36 2.95 -17.22
CA MET A 33 -10.94 1.59 -17.08
C MET A 33 -10.70 0.72 -18.33
N ARG A 34 -10.64 1.33 -19.52
CA ARG A 34 -10.33 0.64 -20.77
C ARG A 34 -8.88 0.15 -20.83
N SER A 35 -7.93 0.96 -20.35
CA SER A 35 -6.52 0.57 -20.24
C SER A 35 -6.36 -0.61 -19.29
N ILE A 36 -7.07 -0.57 -18.15
CA ILE A 36 -7.09 -1.65 -17.15
C ILE A 36 -7.66 -2.94 -17.75
N ALA A 37 -8.81 -2.87 -18.43
CA ALA A 37 -9.41 -4.03 -19.10
C ALA A 37 -8.44 -4.68 -20.10
N LYS A 38 -7.80 -3.84 -20.96
CA LYS A 38 -6.81 -4.29 -21.93
C LYS A 38 -5.62 -4.97 -21.26
N LYS A 39 -5.08 -4.38 -20.18
CA LYS A 39 -3.94 -4.93 -19.43
C LYS A 39 -4.28 -6.23 -18.71
N ALA A 40 -5.50 -6.36 -18.20
CA ALA A 40 -5.99 -7.56 -17.53
C ALA A 40 -6.39 -8.68 -18.52
N GLY A 41 -6.42 -8.41 -19.83
CA GLY A 41 -6.84 -9.38 -20.84
C GLY A 41 -8.35 -9.65 -20.86
N VAL A 42 -9.16 -8.75 -20.32
CA VAL A 42 -10.63 -8.92 -20.22
C VAL A 42 -11.39 -7.84 -21.00
N GLY A 43 -12.66 -8.10 -21.30
CA GLY A 43 -13.54 -7.10 -21.91
C GLY A 43 -13.92 -5.97 -20.95
N VAL A 44 -14.14 -4.76 -21.47
CA VAL A 44 -14.59 -3.61 -20.66
C VAL A 44 -15.92 -3.91 -19.95
N ALA A 45 -16.84 -4.62 -20.62
CA ALA A 45 -18.09 -5.06 -20.00
C ALA A 45 -17.87 -5.99 -18.79
N THR A 46 -16.82 -6.82 -18.81
CA THR A 46 -16.43 -7.67 -17.68
C THR A 46 -15.95 -6.81 -16.52
N VAL A 47 -15.10 -5.81 -16.79
CA VAL A 47 -14.66 -4.85 -15.76
C VAL A 47 -15.84 -4.12 -15.14
N SER A 48 -16.73 -3.53 -15.95
CA SER A 48 -17.90 -2.80 -15.45
C SER A 48 -18.87 -3.68 -14.66
N ARG A 49 -18.95 -5.00 -14.94
CA ARG A 49 -19.76 -5.94 -14.14
C ARG A 49 -19.13 -6.21 -12.77
N HIS A 50 -17.81 -6.29 -12.67
CA HIS A 50 -17.11 -6.52 -11.40
C HIS A 50 -16.95 -5.23 -10.57
N PHE A 51 -16.75 -4.11 -11.26
CA PHE A 51 -16.48 -2.80 -10.69
C PHE A 51 -17.30 -1.75 -11.44
N PRO A 52 -18.58 -1.58 -11.06
CA PRO A 52 -19.46 -0.59 -11.69
C PRO A 52 -18.94 0.83 -11.54
N GLU A 53 -18.30 1.10 -10.40
CA GLU A 53 -17.69 2.39 -10.08
C GLU A 53 -16.18 2.26 -9.93
N ARG A 54 -15.47 3.30 -10.31
CA ARG A 54 -14.01 3.34 -10.19
C ARG A 54 -13.55 3.27 -8.73
N LEU A 55 -14.31 3.87 -7.81
CA LEU A 55 -14.02 3.75 -6.38
C LEU A 55 -14.07 2.30 -5.90
N SER A 56 -15.04 1.50 -6.35
CA SER A 56 -15.10 0.07 -5.99
C SER A 56 -13.89 -0.74 -6.47
N LEU A 57 -13.27 -0.34 -7.60
CA LEU A 57 -12.01 -0.90 -8.06
C LEU A 57 -10.84 -0.43 -7.20
N LEU A 58 -10.77 0.86 -6.89
CA LEU A 58 -9.69 1.42 -6.07
C LEU A 58 -9.73 0.90 -4.64
N ASP A 59 -10.91 0.66 -4.07
CA ASP A 59 -11.06 -0.02 -2.79
C ASP A 59 -10.48 -1.45 -2.84
N ALA A 60 -10.83 -2.23 -3.87
CA ALA A 60 -10.29 -3.57 -4.05
C ALA A 60 -8.76 -3.57 -4.26
N VAL A 61 -8.22 -2.58 -4.98
CA VAL A 61 -6.77 -2.40 -5.14
C VAL A 61 -6.11 -2.02 -3.81
N THR A 62 -6.72 -1.13 -3.03
CA THR A 62 -6.20 -0.75 -1.70
C THR A 62 -6.23 -1.93 -0.73
N GLY A 63 -7.29 -2.75 -0.78
CA GLY A 63 -7.33 -4.01 -0.03
C GLY A 63 -6.24 -5.00 -0.42
N ALA A 64 -5.88 -5.06 -1.71
CA ALA A 64 -4.74 -5.85 -2.17
C ALA A 64 -3.40 -5.28 -1.66
N GLU A 65 -3.23 -3.95 -1.62
CA GLU A 65 -2.02 -3.34 -1.03
C GLU A 65 -1.86 -3.67 0.44
N VAL A 66 -2.96 -3.60 1.21
CA VAL A 66 -2.97 -4.00 2.62
C VAL A 66 -2.57 -5.46 2.77
N ALA A 67 -3.05 -6.35 1.88
CA ALA A 67 -2.68 -7.75 1.89
C ALA A 67 -1.18 -7.96 1.58
N HIS A 68 -0.60 -7.23 0.61
CA HIS A 68 0.83 -7.28 0.33
C HIS A 68 1.68 -6.79 1.52
N ILE A 69 1.26 -5.71 2.18
CA ILE A 69 1.94 -5.22 3.40
C ILE A 69 1.90 -6.29 4.50
N LYS A 70 0.74 -6.94 4.68
CA LYS A 70 0.59 -8.05 5.62
C LYS A 70 1.54 -9.20 5.31
N GLU A 71 1.67 -9.57 4.04
CA GLU A 71 2.57 -10.64 3.60
C GLU A 71 4.03 -10.33 3.93
N GLU A 72 4.49 -9.09 3.68
CA GLU A 72 5.85 -8.66 4.03
C GLU A 72 6.09 -8.72 5.54
N VAL A 73 5.11 -8.30 6.34
CA VAL A 73 5.19 -8.40 7.81
C VAL A 73 5.24 -9.86 8.25
N ASP A 74 4.22 -10.64 7.92
CA ASP A 74 4.05 -12.02 8.41
C ASP A 74 5.25 -12.90 8.04
N SER A 75 5.84 -12.69 6.85
CA SER A 75 6.96 -13.49 6.35
C SER A 75 8.28 -13.23 7.07
N HIS A 76 8.42 -12.11 7.77
CA HIS A 76 9.70 -11.66 8.35
C HIS A 76 9.64 -11.42 9.87
N LEU A 77 8.46 -11.56 10.50
CA LEU A 77 8.29 -11.33 11.95
C LEU A 77 9.24 -12.14 12.83
N GLN A 78 9.60 -13.36 12.42
CA GLN A 78 10.49 -14.23 13.21
C GLN A 78 11.92 -13.68 13.33
N GLY A 79 12.35 -12.79 12.45
CA GLY A 79 13.69 -12.21 12.50
C GLY A 79 13.93 -11.34 13.74
N PHE A 80 12.88 -10.85 14.40
CA PHE A 80 13.00 -10.02 15.60
C PHE A 80 13.66 -10.75 16.78
N ASP A 81 13.60 -12.09 16.83
CA ASP A 81 14.23 -12.86 17.92
C ASP A 81 15.76 -12.85 17.84
N GLU A 82 16.33 -12.67 16.63
CA GLU A 82 17.77 -12.74 16.37
C GLU A 82 18.39 -11.36 16.11
N ASP A 83 17.76 -10.54 15.27
CA ASP A 83 18.21 -9.20 14.89
C ASP A 83 17.02 -8.23 14.81
N PRO A 84 16.59 -7.66 15.96
CA PRO A 84 15.47 -6.72 15.99
C PRO A 84 15.64 -5.51 15.07
N GLU A 85 16.85 -4.93 15.01
CA GLU A 85 17.09 -3.72 14.22
C GLU A 85 17.16 -4.02 12.73
N GLY A 86 17.90 -5.06 12.33
CA GLY A 86 17.97 -5.48 10.94
C GLY A 86 16.60 -5.88 10.42
N THR A 87 15.84 -6.66 11.19
CA THR A 87 14.49 -7.10 10.81
C THR A 87 13.52 -5.93 10.69
N TRP A 88 13.53 -5.01 11.65
CA TRP A 88 12.74 -3.78 11.59
C TRP A 88 13.02 -2.99 10.31
N ARG A 89 14.30 -2.74 10.01
CA ARG A 89 14.70 -2.00 8.80
C ARG A 89 14.27 -2.73 7.54
N ASP A 90 14.53 -4.03 7.46
CA ASP A 90 14.22 -4.84 6.28
C ASP A 90 12.72 -4.84 5.96
N ILE A 91 11.87 -5.07 6.97
CA ILE A 91 10.40 -5.01 6.80
C ILE A 91 9.95 -3.64 6.30
N ILE A 92 10.46 -2.54 6.87
CA ILE A 92 10.05 -1.20 6.48
C ILE A 92 10.51 -0.87 5.05
N HIS A 93 11.72 -1.28 4.65
CA HIS A 93 12.20 -1.13 3.26
C HIS A 93 11.40 -1.97 2.27
N ARG A 94 10.97 -3.18 2.64
CA ARG A 94 10.09 -4.02 1.81
C ARG A 94 8.72 -3.38 1.62
N ILE A 95 8.11 -2.91 2.71
CA ILE A 95 6.85 -2.17 2.63
C ILE A 95 7.00 -0.91 1.77
N ALA A 96 8.10 -0.16 1.92
CA ALA A 96 8.38 1.00 1.09
C ALA A 96 8.48 0.65 -0.40
N SER A 97 9.10 -0.49 -0.72
CA SER A 97 9.29 -1.00 -2.08
C SER A 97 7.98 -1.44 -2.76
N LEU A 98 6.90 -1.66 -2.00
CA LEU A 98 5.57 -1.91 -2.57
C LEU A 98 5.04 -0.70 -3.36
N ASN A 99 5.55 0.51 -3.10
CA ASN A 99 5.11 1.75 -3.74
C ASN A 99 3.60 2.02 -3.61
N PHE A 100 3.01 1.58 -2.49
CA PHE A 100 1.56 1.70 -2.22
C PHE A 100 1.07 3.16 -2.24
N ALA A 101 1.97 4.13 -2.01
CA ALA A 101 1.67 5.56 -2.09
C ALA A 101 1.12 6.00 -3.45
N ALA A 102 1.47 5.31 -4.55
CA ALA A 102 0.90 5.56 -5.86
C ALA A 102 -0.61 5.22 -5.92
N VAL A 103 -1.02 4.14 -5.27
CA VAL A 103 -2.44 3.75 -5.15
C VAL A 103 -3.20 4.74 -4.29
N VAL A 104 -2.62 5.18 -3.16
CA VAL A 104 -3.24 6.18 -2.28
C VAL A 104 -3.48 7.50 -3.02
N GLN A 105 -2.56 7.92 -3.90
CA GLN A 105 -2.77 9.09 -4.75
C GLN A 105 -3.96 8.93 -5.71
N ALA A 106 -4.15 7.73 -6.27
CA ALA A 106 -5.29 7.43 -7.13
C ALA A 106 -6.62 7.50 -6.38
N VAL A 107 -6.67 6.96 -5.16
CA VAL A 107 -7.83 7.08 -4.27
C VAL A 107 -8.12 8.55 -3.99
N ALA A 108 -7.11 9.33 -3.58
CA ALA A 108 -7.29 10.75 -3.27
C ALA A 108 -7.76 11.56 -4.49
N ALA A 109 -7.21 11.29 -5.68
CA ALA A 109 -7.64 11.96 -6.92
C ALA A 109 -9.11 11.63 -7.24
N GLU A 110 -9.52 10.38 -7.06
CA GLU A 110 -10.89 9.94 -7.30
C GLU A 110 -11.87 10.59 -6.31
N VAL A 111 -11.57 10.53 -5.01
CA VAL A 111 -12.39 11.14 -3.95
C VAL A 111 -12.56 12.65 -4.15
N ASN A 112 -11.51 13.34 -4.62
CA ASN A 112 -11.58 14.79 -4.85
C ASN A 112 -12.37 15.19 -6.10
N THR A 113 -12.63 14.27 -7.04
CA THR A 113 -13.23 14.60 -8.35
C THR A 113 -14.62 14.02 -8.57
N ALA A 114 -14.95 12.93 -7.90
CA ALA A 114 -16.23 12.28 -8.01
C ALA A 114 -17.19 12.69 -6.89
N SER A 115 -18.49 12.63 -7.17
CA SER A 115 -19.55 12.85 -6.19
C SER A 115 -19.90 11.55 -5.46
N PHE A 116 -19.00 11.08 -4.61
CA PHE A 116 -19.32 10.02 -3.65
C PHE A 116 -19.96 10.61 -2.40
N SER A 117 -20.71 9.79 -1.66
CA SER A 117 -21.12 10.20 -0.32
C SER A 117 -19.90 10.26 0.59
N ASP A 118 -19.87 11.23 1.51
CA ASP A 118 -18.80 11.28 2.51
C ASP A 118 -18.79 10.00 3.37
N ASP A 119 -19.96 9.39 3.59
CA ASP A 119 -20.11 8.17 4.39
C ASP A 119 -19.38 6.97 3.78
N ASP A 120 -19.53 6.72 2.48
CA ASP A 120 -18.86 5.60 1.79
C ASP A 120 -17.32 5.73 1.86
N VAL A 121 -16.81 6.95 1.68
CA VAL A 121 -15.37 7.23 1.74
C VAL A 121 -14.85 7.04 3.17
N GLN A 122 -15.60 7.49 4.18
CA GLN A 122 -15.23 7.29 5.58
C GLN A 122 -15.26 5.82 6.00
N GLU A 123 -16.23 5.04 5.53
CA GLU A 123 -16.32 3.61 5.84
C GLU A 123 -15.11 2.84 5.28
N ILE A 124 -14.78 3.06 4.00
CA ILE A 124 -13.59 2.47 3.37
C ILE A 124 -12.33 2.89 4.14
N ALA A 125 -12.18 4.17 4.45
CA ALA A 125 -11.02 4.67 5.18
C ALA A 125 -10.92 4.07 6.60
N ALA A 126 -12.03 3.92 7.32
CA ALA A 126 -12.08 3.32 8.64
C ALA A 126 -11.67 1.84 8.60
N GLN A 127 -12.19 1.09 7.63
CA GLN A 127 -11.83 -0.31 7.42
C GLN A 127 -10.33 -0.47 7.14
N ARG A 128 -9.77 0.31 6.21
CA ARG A 128 -8.33 0.26 5.88
C ARG A 128 -7.44 0.66 7.07
N LYS A 129 -7.85 1.66 7.86
CA LYS A 129 -7.14 2.05 9.09
C LYS A 129 -7.12 0.91 10.12
N ALA A 130 -8.23 0.20 10.30
CA ALA A 130 -8.31 -0.92 11.24
C ALA A 130 -7.40 -2.09 10.82
N GLU A 131 -7.37 -2.41 9.53
CA GLU A 131 -6.48 -3.44 8.98
C GLU A 131 -5.00 -3.06 9.10
N LEU A 132 -4.63 -1.84 8.71
CA LEU A 132 -3.24 -1.36 8.86
C LEU A 132 -2.81 -1.37 10.33
N LYS A 133 -3.69 -0.97 11.25
CA LYS A 133 -3.40 -1.05 12.68
C LYS A 133 -3.04 -2.48 13.11
N SER A 134 -3.81 -3.48 12.69
CA SER A 134 -3.56 -4.88 13.09
C SER A 134 -2.30 -5.46 12.45
N ILE A 135 -1.90 -4.98 11.26
CA ILE A 135 -0.71 -5.43 10.54
C ILE A 135 0.59 -4.82 11.09
N TYR A 136 0.58 -3.54 11.44
CA TYR A 136 1.77 -2.84 11.92
C TYR A 136 2.02 -3.04 13.42
N GLN A 137 1.00 -3.34 14.22
CA GLN A 137 1.15 -3.55 15.67
C GLN A 137 2.18 -4.66 16.01
N PRO A 138 2.19 -5.83 15.34
CA PRO A 138 3.16 -6.90 15.61
C PRO A 138 4.62 -6.56 15.29
N ILE A 139 4.91 -5.53 14.49
CA ILE A 139 6.29 -5.08 14.22
C ILE A 139 6.69 -3.89 15.09
N ILE A 140 5.74 -3.03 15.46
CA ILE A 140 6.01 -1.87 16.32
C ILE A 140 6.32 -2.32 17.75
N GLU A 141 5.63 -3.33 18.26
CA GLU A 141 5.81 -3.75 19.65
C GLU A 141 7.22 -4.33 19.92
N PRO A 142 7.76 -5.27 19.12
CA PRO A 142 9.15 -5.70 19.26
C PRO A 142 10.16 -4.58 19.01
N ALA A 143 9.91 -3.70 18.03
CA ALA A 143 10.79 -2.57 17.74
C ALA A 143 10.87 -1.59 18.93
N ARG A 144 9.74 -1.33 19.60
CA ARG A 144 9.66 -0.54 20.83
C ARG A 144 10.46 -1.19 21.96
N GLN A 145 10.29 -2.49 22.20
CA GLN A 145 11.04 -3.24 23.22
C GLN A 145 12.56 -3.22 22.97
N ALA A 146 12.97 -3.20 21.70
CA ALA A 146 14.37 -3.06 21.29
C ALA A 146 14.89 -1.60 21.28
N GLY A 147 14.07 -0.62 21.66
CA GLY A 147 14.44 0.80 21.69
C GLY A 147 14.65 1.42 20.31
N LEU A 148 13.97 0.93 19.29
CA LEU A 148 14.10 1.36 17.89
C LEU A 148 13.07 2.43 17.48
N CYS A 149 12.05 2.66 18.30
CA CYS A 149 11.05 3.70 18.08
C CYS A 149 10.47 4.20 19.41
N PRO A 150 9.94 5.44 19.47
CA PRO A 150 9.36 5.97 20.70
C PRO A 150 8.03 5.30 21.03
N GLU A 151 7.65 5.31 22.32
CA GLU A 151 6.37 4.80 22.81
C GLU A 151 5.16 5.39 22.08
N SER A 152 5.25 6.68 21.72
CA SER A 152 4.21 7.43 21.04
C SER A 152 3.99 7.02 19.58
N LEU A 153 4.90 6.27 18.94
CA LEU A 153 4.76 5.91 17.54
C LEU A 153 3.53 5.01 17.34
N THR A 154 2.59 5.49 16.52
CA THR A 154 1.41 4.72 16.15
C THR A 154 1.60 3.97 14.81
N PRO A 155 0.89 2.83 14.62
CA PRO A 155 0.79 2.15 13.33
C PRO A 155 0.52 3.06 12.13
N LEU A 156 -0.42 3.99 12.30
CA LEU A 156 -0.86 4.85 11.20
C LEU A 156 0.15 5.95 10.89
N GLU A 157 0.81 6.52 11.89
CA GLU A 157 1.88 7.50 11.68
C GLU A 157 3.06 6.88 10.92
N LEU A 158 3.46 5.66 11.27
CA LEU A 158 4.52 4.96 10.55
C LEU A 158 4.14 4.69 9.11
N HIS A 159 2.93 4.14 8.87
CA HIS A 159 2.43 3.88 7.53
C HIS A 159 2.37 5.15 6.67
N ILE A 160 1.83 6.25 7.22
CA ILE A 160 1.76 7.53 6.53
C ILE A 160 3.17 8.08 6.27
N GLY A 161 4.09 8.00 7.25
CA GLY A 161 5.47 8.43 7.11
C GLY A 161 6.18 7.74 5.95
N ILE A 162 6.06 6.41 5.86
CA ILE A 162 6.57 5.63 4.71
C ILE A 162 5.92 6.12 3.42
N GLY A 163 4.59 6.22 3.40
CA GLY A 163 3.84 6.64 2.20
C GLY A 163 4.20 8.03 1.69
N LEU A 164 4.53 8.97 2.59
CA LEU A 164 5.00 10.31 2.24
C LEU A 164 6.38 10.27 1.58
N ILE A 165 7.29 9.40 2.05
CA ILE A 165 8.64 9.23 1.50
C ILE A 165 8.60 8.52 0.14
N THR A 166 7.81 7.46 0.02
CA THR A 166 7.73 6.63 -1.18
C THR A 166 6.80 7.20 -2.25
N ARG A 167 6.32 8.43 -2.05
CA ARG A 167 5.40 9.07 -2.97
C ARG A 167 6.11 9.29 -4.33
N PRO A 168 5.59 8.75 -5.45
CA PRO A 168 6.23 8.96 -6.74
C PRO A 168 6.16 10.44 -7.12
N LEU A 169 7.26 10.95 -7.69
CA LEU A 169 7.28 12.27 -8.29
C LEU A 169 6.39 12.29 -9.55
N PRO A 170 5.77 13.44 -9.88
CA PRO A 170 5.19 13.66 -11.19
C PRO A 170 6.22 13.46 -12.31
N ARG A 171 5.77 13.38 -13.57
CA ARG A 171 6.63 13.21 -14.76
C ARG A 171 7.98 13.90 -14.62
N THR A 172 9.02 13.10 -14.41
CA THR A 172 10.37 13.55 -14.08
C THR A 172 11.38 12.90 -15.02
N PRO A 173 12.44 13.61 -15.45
CA PRO A 173 13.52 13.02 -16.24
C PRO A 173 14.51 12.20 -15.39
N VAL A 174 14.35 12.20 -14.06
CA VAL A 174 15.21 11.46 -13.13
C VAL A 174 14.92 9.96 -13.22
N SER A 175 15.96 9.12 -13.22
CA SER A 175 15.81 7.67 -13.31
C SER A 175 15.17 7.07 -12.06
N ALA A 176 14.43 5.97 -12.25
CA ALA A 176 13.80 5.24 -11.15
C ALA A 176 14.85 4.76 -10.12
N ASP A 177 15.96 4.17 -10.57
CA ASP A 177 17.03 3.67 -9.69
C ASP A 177 17.61 4.75 -8.78
N TYR A 178 17.78 5.97 -9.31
CA TYR A 178 18.29 7.09 -8.52
C TYR A 178 17.27 7.53 -7.46
N LEU A 179 15.98 7.60 -7.82
CA LEU A 179 14.92 7.93 -6.87
C LEU A 179 14.75 6.84 -5.81
N SER A 180 14.85 5.56 -6.17
CA SER A 180 14.80 4.45 -5.21
C SER A 180 15.96 4.51 -4.22
N GLY A 181 17.17 4.87 -4.67
CA GLY A 181 18.31 5.11 -3.78
C GLY A 181 18.05 6.24 -2.76
N ILE A 182 17.47 7.36 -3.21
CA ILE A 182 17.07 8.45 -2.32
C ILE A 182 15.98 8.00 -1.34
N GLN A 183 14.96 7.29 -1.82
CA GLN A 183 13.88 6.79 -0.99
C GLN A 183 14.41 5.88 0.13
N ALA A 184 15.32 4.96 -0.18
CA ALA A 184 15.96 4.11 0.83
C ALA A 184 16.69 4.95 1.88
N GLN A 185 17.49 5.94 1.47
CA GLN A 185 18.18 6.84 2.41
C GLN A 185 17.22 7.64 3.30
N LEU A 186 16.09 8.09 2.75
CA LEU A 186 15.07 8.82 3.50
C LEU A 186 14.34 7.89 4.50
N ILE A 187 14.10 6.64 4.13
CA ILE A 187 13.59 5.61 5.06
C ILE A 187 14.59 5.39 6.19
N ASP A 188 15.88 5.20 5.90
CA ASP A 188 16.90 5.04 6.94
C ASP A 188 16.96 6.26 7.87
N THR A 189 16.86 7.47 7.31
CA THR A 189 16.81 8.72 8.08
C THR A 189 15.59 8.77 9.01
N LEU A 190 14.41 8.35 8.54
CA LEU A 190 13.21 8.23 9.36
C LEU A 190 13.44 7.25 10.51
N LEU A 191 13.98 6.06 10.23
CA LEU A 191 14.21 5.01 11.21
C LEU A 191 15.26 5.41 12.26
N ASP A 192 16.33 6.07 11.84
CA ASP A 192 17.34 6.63 12.74
C ASP A 192 16.75 7.71 13.65
N GLY A 193 15.87 8.55 13.10
CA GLY A 193 15.13 9.56 13.86
C GLY A 193 14.20 8.95 14.92
N LEU A 194 13.44 7.91 14.57
CA LEU A 194 12.59 7.18 15.51
C LEU A 194 13.43 6.54 16.63
N LYS A 195 14.54 5.90 16.29
CA LYS A 195 15.46 5.31 17.26
C LYS A 195 16.10 6.34 18.17
N ALA A 196 16.45 7.52 17.65
CA ALA A 196 16.97 8.62 18.45
C ALA A 196 15.94 9.16 19.45
N GLN A 197 14.67 9.27 19.04
CA GLN A 197 13.57 9.69 19.92
C GLN A 197 13.30 8.67 21.04
N ALA A 198 13.42 7.38 20.74
CA ALA A 198 13.28 6.31 21.74
C ALA A 198 14.29 6.44 22.89
N ARG A 199 15.51 6.91 22.58
CA ARG A 199 16.61 7.11 23.56
C ARG A 199 16.50 8.42 24.35
N ALA A 200 15.68 9.35 23.89
CA ALA A 200 15.50 10.66 24.52
C ALA A 200 14.37 10.66 25.56
N ASN A 201 13.57 9.59 25.61
CA ASN A 201 12.57 9.31 26.65
C ASN A 201 13.18 8.42 27.74
#